data_AF-A0A9R1LV85-F1
#
_entry.id   AF-A0A9R1LV85-F1
#
_cell.length_a   1.000
_cell.length_b   1.000
_cell.length_c   1.000
_cell.angle_alpha   90.00
_cell.angle_beta   90.00
_cell.angle_gamma   90.00
#
_symmetry.space_group_name_H-M   'P 1'
#
loop_
_entity.id
_entity.type
_entity.pdbx_description
1 polymer ?
#
loop_
_entity_poly.entity_id
_entity_poly.type
_entity_poly.pdbx_seq_one_letter_code
_entity_poly.pdbx_strand_id
1 'polypeptide(L)'
;MAAGPTPSTAASFRPPLPPPPPCFDYRSASLADTRASVAASDPALAGLVESGALVRVPRRRFGAVPAWRPPDFAEPEDVWILGTSHLSAESADEVERVLRAVRPDNVVVELCRSRAGIMYASDDASGEPLLKSNMFSLGGTKFFGAVNRSINLGGQSALALRLLLAVFSSKISSGANRPFGEEFRAARRVSEDIGAQLVLGDRPIEITLERALKSLSWDEKTKLVISLFRGITSTTHMPDEKAAVSPYELYEKLSSSYPSLLQPLIHERDMFMAWSLKRSKAVNKSKTVVGVIGKGHMNGVVYALISDQGDLRFRDLVGRESSETWASSVVKGLVRDTVIGLALWALYELLQAAAVHIKL
;
A
#
# COMPACT_ATOMS: atom_id res chain seq x y z
N MET A 1 -28.94 -34.83 23.90
CA MET A 1 -27.53 -34.65 23.51
C MET A 1 -27.47 -33.50 22.53
N ALA A 2 -27.17 -32.30 23.00
CA ALA A 2 -27.04 -31.12 22.14
C ALA A 2 -25.63 -31.14 21.53
N ALA A 3 -25.55 -31.28 20.21
CA ALA A 3 -24.32 -31.14 19.46
C ALA A 3 -23.84 -29.69 19.60
N GLY A 4 -22.66 -29.51 20.18
CA GLY A 4 -22.01 -28.20 20.31
C GLY A 4 -21.66 -27.62 18.93
N PRO A 5 -21.49 -26.29 18.84
CA PRO A 5 -21.13 -25.64 17.59
C PRO A 5 -19.76 -26.14 17.12
N THR A 6 -19.71 -26.63 15.88
CA THR A 6 -18.48 -26.98 15.19
C THR A 6 -17.58 -25.75 15.05
N PRO A 7 -16.25 -25.88 15.25
CA PRO A 7 -15.33 -24.78 15.07
C PRO A 7 -15.36 -24.34 13.60
N SER A 8 -15.84 -23.12 13.36
CA SER A 8 -15.81 -22.48 12.06
C SER A 8 -14.36 -22.44 11.56
N THR A 9 -14.07 -23.22 10.53
CA THR A 9 -12.88 -23.08 9.68
C THR A 9 -12.71 -21.61 9.32
N ALA A 10 -11.49 -21.09 9.48
CA ALA A 10 -11.14 -19.70 9.22
C ALA A 10 -11.64 -19.27 7.84
N ALA A 11 -12.71 -18.48 7.81
CA ALA A 11 -13.25 -17.93 6.58
C ALA A 11 -12.14 -17.12 5.91
N SER A 12 -11.68 -17.59 4.75
CA SER A 12 -10.83 -16.79 3.87
C SER A 12 -11.57 -15.48 3.61
N PHE A 13 -10.95 -14.36 3.98
CA PHE A 13 -11.53 -13.05 3.74
C PHE A 13 -11.82 -12.92 2.25
N ARG A 14 -13.10 -12.79 1.89
CA ARG A 14 -13.49 -12.43 0.52
C ARG A 14 -13.52 -10.91 0.43
N PRO A 15 -12.80 -10.30 -0.52
CA PRO A 15 -12.90 -8.87 -0.75
C PRO A 15 -14.36 -8.50 -1.07
N PRO A 16 -14.89 -7.40 -0.50
CA PRO A 16 -16.27 -6.98 -0.71
C PRO A 16 -16.57 -6.61 -2.17
N LEU A 17 -15.54 -6.30 -2.97
CA LEU A 17 -15.64 -6.17 -4.42
C LEU A 17 -14.59 -7.06 -5.11
N PRO A 18 -14.93 -7.70 -6.24
CA PRO A 18 -13.94 -8.37 -7.07
C PRO A 18 -12.96 -7.34 -7.68
N PRO A 19 -11.77 -7.78 -8.13
CA PRO A 19 -10.89 -6.91 -8.91
C PRO A 19 -11.55 -6.48 -10.23
N PRO A 20 -11.09 -5.38 -10.85
CA PRO A 20 -11.60 -4.94 -12.14
C PRO A 20 -11.47 -6.07 -13.18
N PRO A 21 -12.52 -6.34 -13.97
CA PRO A 21 -12.44 -7.36 -15.02
C PRO A 21 -11.43 -6.93 -16.09
N PRO A 22 -10.81 -7.85 -16.84
CA PRO A 22 -9.77 -7.52 -17.82
C PRO A 22 -10.21 -6.52 -18.91
N CYS A 23 -11.50 -6.43 -19.20
CA CYS A 23 -12.07 -5.49 -20.16
C CYS A 23 -12.36 -4.10 -19.58
N PHE A 24 -12.23 -3.90 -18.26
CA PHE A 24 -12.46 -2.60 -17.65
C PHE A 24 -11.23 -1.70 -17.82
N ASP A 25 -11.45 -0.58 -18.49
CA ASP A 25 -10.50 0.52 -18.59
C ASP A 25 -11.15 1.80 -18.09
N TYR A 26 -10.61 2.33 -16.99
CA TYR A 26 -11.08 3.59 -16.41
C TYR A 26 -11.12 4.74 -17.41
N ARG A 27 -10.19 4.79 -18.38
CA ARG A 27 -10.15 5.87 -19.39
C ARG A 27 -11.43 5.84 -20.20
N SER A 28 -11.79 4.69 -20.75
CA SER A 28 -13.06 4.53 -21.47
C SER A 28 -14.29 4.87 -20.61
N ALA A 29 -14.23 4.58 -19.31
CA ALA A 29 -15.35 4.73 -18.38
C ALA A 29 -15.59 6.17 -17.88
N SER A 30 -14.59 7.06 -17.91
CA SER A 30 -14.66 8.38 -17.29
C SER A 30 -14.14 9.55 -18.14
N LEU A 31 -13.42 9.29 -19.24
CA LEU A 31 -12.73 10.34 -19.98
C LEU A 31 -13.69 11.30 -20.69
N ALA A 32 -14.83 10.82 -21.20
CA ALA A 32 -15.85 11.68 -21.80
C ALA A 32 -16.45 12.68 -20.79
N ASP A 33 -16.86 12.18 -19.62
CA ASP A 33 -17.38 13.01 -18.51
C ASP A 33 -16.32 14.02 -18.03
N THR A 34 -15.07 13.58 -17.91
CA THR A 34 -13.96 14.42 -17.46
C THR A 34 -13.65 15.52 -18.47
N ARG A 35 -13.58 15.18 -19.76
CA ARG A 35 -13.31 16.14 -20.86
C ARG A 35 -14.37 17.23 -20.91
N ALA A 36 -15.65 16.86 -20.86
CA ALA A 36 -16.75 17.83 -20.85
C ALA A 36 -16.65 18.80 -19.66
N SER A 37 -16.30 18.28 -18.48
CA SER A 37 -16.13 19.09 -17.27
C SER A 37 -14.94 20.06 -17.37
N VAL A 38 -13.80 19.58 -17.85
CA VAL A 38 -12.56 20.35 -17.94
C VAL A 38 -12.65 21.43 -19.01
N ALA A 39 -13.25 21.12 -20.17
CA ALA A 39 -13.48 22.11 -21.23
C ALA A 39 -14.33 23.31 -20.76
N ALA A 40 -15.24 23.08 -19.81
CA ALA A 40 -16.07 24.15 -19.23
C ALA A 40 -15.38 24.93 -18.10
N SER A 41 -14.36 24.36 -17.45
CA SER A 41 -13.83 24.89 -16.19
C SER A 41 -12.40 25.43 -16.32
N ASP A 42 -11.47 24.63 -16.86
CA ASP A 42 -10.06 24.99 -16.99
C ASP A 42 -9.38 24.23 -18.16
N PRO A 43 -9.24 24.85 -19.34
CA PRO A 43 -8.59 24.24 -20.50
C PRO A 43 -7.14 23.81 -20.26
N ALA A 44 -6.43 24.37 -19.25
CA ALA A 44 -5.04 24.02 -18.96
C ALA A 44 -4.89 22.56 -18.47
N LEU A 45 -5.97 21.93 -18.00
CA LEU A 45 -5.97 20.54 -17.57
C LEU A 45 -6.24 19.55 -18.72
N ALA A 46 -6.57 20.03 -19.92
CA ALA A 46 -6.96 19.18 -21.04
C ALA A 46 -5.91 18.11 -21.39
N GLY A 47 -4.62 18.47 -21.39
CA GLY A 47 -3.53 17.51 -21.63
C GLY A 47 -3.47 16.36 -20.63
N LEU A 48 -3.81 16.62 -19.36
CA LEU A 48 -3.87 15.60 -18.32
C LEU A 48 -5.08 14.67 -18.48
N VAL A 49 -6.20 15.19 -19.00
CA VAL A 49 -7.38 14.37 -19.32
C VAL A 49 -7.10 13.47 -20.52
N GLU A 50 -6.52 14.02 -21.60
CA GLU A 50 -6.21 13.26 -22.81
C GLU A 50 -5.17 12.15 -22.55
N SER A 51 -4.15 12.46 -21.74
CA SER A 51 -3.18 11.45 -21.29
C SER A 51 -3.76 10.47 -20.27
N GLY A 52 -5.00 10.66 -19.81
CA GLY A 52 -5.67 9.87 -18.77
C GLY A 52 -5.00 9.94 -17.40
N ALA A 53 -4.15 10.94 -17.17
CA ALA A 53 -3.57 11.21 -15.86
C ALA A 53 -4.59 11.84 -14.91
N LEU A 54 -5.56 12.60 -15.42
CA LEU A 54 -6.62 13.21 -14.62
C LEU A 54 -7.99 12.65 -14.98
N VAL A 55 -8.73 12.23 -13.96
CA VAL A 55 -10.07 11.64 -14.10
C VAL A 55 -11.01 12.29 -13.10
N ARG A 56 -12.25 12.53 -13.51
CA ARG A 56 -13.35 12.94 -12.63
C ARG A 56 -14.39 11.82 -12.53
N VAL A 57 -14.80 11.50 -11.31
CA VAL A 57 -15.91 10.60 -11.01
C VAL A 57 -16.97 11.38 -10.23
N PRO A 58 -18.05 11.83 -10.90
CA PRO A 58 -19.12 12.59 -10.25
C PRO A 58 -20.06 11.70 -9.44
N ARG A 59 -20.73 12.26 -8.44
CA ARG A 59 -21.64 11.52 -7.52
C ARG A 59 -22.70 10.67 -8.21
N ARG A 60 -23.20 11.09 -9.39
CA ARG A 60 -24.16 10.30 -10.19
C ARG A 60 -23.63 8.92 -10.62
N ARG A 61 -22.30 8.72 -10.57
CA ARG A 61 -21.63 7.45 -10.89
C ARG A 61 -21.39 6.58 -9.65
N PHE A 62 -21.64 7.10 -8.46
CA PHE A 62 -21.52 6.31 -7.23
C PHE A 62 -22.74 5.42 -7.05
N GLY A 63 -22.54 4.25 -6.44
CA GLY A 63 -23.65 3.43 -5.96
C GLY A 63 -24.43 4.09 -4.81
N ALA A 64 -25.56 3.51 -4.46
CA ALA A 64 -26.42 4.06 -3.42
C ALA A 64 -25.70 4.15 -2.05
N VAL A 65 -26.00 5.21 -1.29
CA VAL A 65 -25.56 5.32 0.09
C VAL A 65 -26.36 4.33 0.93
N PRO A 66 -25.70 3.41 1.68
CA PRO A 66 -26.41 2.42 2.47
C PRO A 66 -27.25 3.03 3.59
N ALA A 67 -28.42 2.43 3.86
CA ALA A 67 -29.33 2.86 4.93
C ALA A 67 -28.73 2.76 6.36
N TRP A 68 -27.68 1.96 6.56
CA TRP A 68 -26.99 1.84 7.86
C TRP A 68 -26.06 3.02 8.16
N ARG A 69 -25.82 3.93 7.20
CA ARG A 69 -25.06 5.15 7.43
C ARG A 69 -25.89 6.16 8.23
N PRO A 70 -25.25 7.00 9.07
CA PRO A 70 -25.94 8.08 9.76
C PRO A 70 -26.71 8.99 8.78
N PRO A 71 -27.87 9.56 9.16
CA PRO A 71 -28.66 10.41 8.28
C PRO A 71 -27.94 11.66 7.79
N ASP A 72 -26.93 12.12 8.55
CA ASP A 72 -26.11 13.28 8.21
C ASP A 72 -24.89 12.91 7.34
N PHE A 73 -24.71 11.65 6.98
CA PHE A 73 -23.64 11.22 6.08
C PHE A 73 -23.97 11.59 4.63
N ALA A 74 -23.05 12.29 3.97
CA ALA A 74 -23.13 12.61 2.55
C ALA A 74 -21.79 12.30 1.88
N GLU A 75 -21.85 11.49 0.82
CA GLU A 75 -20.73 11.29 -0.10
C GLU A 75 -20.43 12.58 -0.87
N PRO A 76 -19.18 12.80 -1.32
CA PRO A 76 -18.81 14.01 -2.03
C PRO A 76 -19.56 14.19 -3.34
N GLU A 77 -19.71 15.44 -3.80
CA GLU A 77 -20.34 15.71 -5.11
C GLU A 77 -19.43 15.28 -6.26
N ASP A 78 -18.13 15.47 -6.11
CA ASP A 78 -17.11 15.18 -7.11
C ASP A 78 -15.83 14.61 -6.52
N VAL A 79 -15.34 13.52 -7.11
CA VAL A 79 -14.02 12.96 -6.84
C VAL A 79 -13.16 13.07 -8.09
N TRP A 80 -12.12 13.89 -8.01
CA TRP A 80 -11.05 13.95 -9.00
C TRP A 80 -9.91 13.03 -8.58
N ILE A 81 -9.27 12.37 -9.53
CA ILE A 81 -8.12 11.50 -9.26
C ILE A 81 -7.03 11.87 -10.26
N LEU A 82 -5.87 12.23 -9.73
CA LEU A 82 -4.65 12.50 -10.46
C LEU A 82 -3.69 11.33 -10.27
N GLY A 83 -3.39 10.65 -11.37
CA GLY A 83 -2.42 9.58 -11.49
C GLY A 83 -0.99 10.12 -11.59
N THR A 84 -0.17 9.94 -10.56
CA THR A 84 1.22 10.38 -10.50
C THR A 84 2.21 9.24 -10.76
N SER A 85 3.42 9.61 -11.20
CA SER A 85 4.59 8.72 -11.18
C SER A 85 5.49 9.20 -10.05
N HIS A 86 5.67 8.38 -9.00
CA HIS A 86 6.42 8.72 -7.78
C HIS A 86 7.93 9.03 -7.97
N LEU A 87 8.36 9.12 -9.23
CA LEU A 87 9.74 9.34 -9.68
C LEU A 87 9.89 10.50 -10.66
N SER A 88 8.80 11.23 -10.98
CA SER A 88 8.82 12.34 -11.95
C SER A 88 8.55 13.68 -11.27
N ALA A 89 9.40 14.69 -11.54
CA ALA A 89 9.11 16.06 -11.10
C ALA A 89 7.88 16.63 -11.82
N GLU A 90 7.58 16.15 -13.03
CA GLU A 90 6.36 16.55 -13.74
C GLU A 90 5.13 16.24 -12.91
N SER A 91 5.13 15.16 -12.11
CA SER A 91 4.02 14.83 -11.23
C SER A 91 3.83 15.84 -10.09
N ALA A 92 4.87 16.49 -9.61
CA ALA A 92 4.75 17.56 -8.63
C ALA A 92 4.11 18.82 -9.24
N ASP A 93 4.53 19.20 -10.44
CA ASP A 93 3.95 20.33 -11.18
C ASP A 93 2.49 20.07 -11.58
N GLU A 94 2.18 18.84 -11.99
CA GLU A 94 0.81 18.40 -12.30
C GLU A 94 -0.09 18.47 -11.07
N VAL A 95 0.39 18.01 -9.90
CA VAL A 95 -0.34 18.11 -8.63
C VAL A 95 -0.64 19.57 -8.31
N GLU A 96 0.36 20.45 -8.40
CA GLU A 96 0.16 21.87 -8.13
C GLU A 96 -0.86 22.49 -9.08
N ARG A 97 -0.73 22.21 -10.39
CA ARG A 97 -1.65 22.71 -11.42
C ARG A 97 -3.09 22.27 -11.14
N VAL A 98 -3.31 20.98 -10.88
CA VAL A 98 -4.65 20.42 -10.63
C VAL A 98 -5.24 20.99 -9.34
N LEU A 99 -4.49 21.04 -8.25
CA LEU A 99 -5.02 21.53 -6.97
C LEU A 99 -5.36 23.03 -7.01
N ARG A 100 -4.56 23.85 -7.68
CA ARG A 100 -4.84 25.28 -7.84
C ARG A 100 -6.03 25.55 -8.76
N ALA A 101 -6.23 24.72 -9.79
CA ALA A 101 -7.37 24.81 -10.70
C ALA A 101 -8.68 24.33 -10.07
N VAL A 102 -8.65 23.14 -9.45
CA VAL A 102 -9.85 22.48 -8.91
C VAL A 102 -10.28 23.08 -7.56
N ARG A 103 -9.32 23.58 -6.76
CA ARG A 103 -9.52 24.11 -5.41
C ARG A 103 -10.44 23.23 -4.53
N PRO A 104 -10.05 21.96 -4.28
CA PRO A 104 -10.89 21.02 -3.54
C PRO A 104 -11.02 21.36 -2.05
N ASP A 105 -12.05 20.81 -1.40
CA ASP A 105 -12.19 20.85 0.06
C ASP A 105 -11.19 19.89 0.74
N ASN A 106 -10.90 18.76 0.07
CA ASN A 106 -10.02 17.72 0.58
C ASN A 106 -9.04 17.23 -0.48
N VAL A 107 -7.79 17.00 -0.06
CA VAL A 107 -6.76 16.34 -0.85
C VAL A 107 -6.39 15.03 -0.19
N VAL A 108 -6.66 13.91 -0.87
CA VAL A 108 -6.40 12.56 -0.38
C VAL A 108 -5.14 12.03 -1.07
N VAL A 109 -4.10 11.69 -0.32
CA VAL A 109 -2.83 11.19 -0.88
C VAL A 109 -2.68 9.69 -0.68
N GLU A 110 -2.00 9.00 -1.61
CA GLU A 110 -1.59 7.58 -1.47
C GLU A 110 -0.45 7.41 -0.44
N LEU A 111 -0.69 7.87 0.78
CA LEU A 111 0.19 7.66 1.93
C LEU A 111 -0.65 7.19 3.11
N CYS A 112 -0.05 6.31 3.90
CA CYS A 112 -0.58 5.88 5.19
C CYS A 112 0.23 6.53 6.33
N ARG A 113 -0.27 6.42 7.57
CA ARG A 113 0.33 7.11 8.74
C ARG A 113 1.83 6.84 8.92
N SER A 114 2.28 5.60 8.72
CA SER A 114 3.69 5.24 8.86
C SER A 114 4.59 5.79 7.75
N ARG A 115 4.00 6.18 6.61
CA ARG A 115 4.71 6.76 5.46
C ARG A 115 4.53 8.28 5.33
N ALA A 116 3.75 8.91 6.20
CA ALA A 116 3.47 10.34 6.15
C ALA A 116 4.73 11.23 6.22
N GLY A 117 5.80 10.75 6.87
CA GLY A 117 7.07 11.47 6.97
C GLY A 117 7.73 11.81 5.62
N ILE A 118 7.36 11.11 4.53
CA ILE A 118 7.84 11.40 3.17
C ILE A 118 7.49 12.85 2.76
N MET A 119 6.35 13.38 3.22
CA MET A 119 5.93 14.76 2.93
C MET A 119 6.68 15.85 3.71
N TYR A 120 7.51 15.45 4.68
CA TYR A 120 8.22 16.36 5.59
C TYR A 120 9.74 16.29 5.43
N ALA A 121 10.26 15.36 4.65
CA ALA A 121 11.69 15.25 4.39
C ALA A 121 12.15 16.44 3.52
N SER A 122 13.03 17.28 4.07
CA SER A 122 13.63 18.42 3.37
C SER A 122 14.75 17.97 2.42
N ASP A 123 14.99 18.77 1.38
CA ASP A 123 16.10 18.62 0.43
C ASP A 123 17.44 19.18 0.97
N ASP A 124 17.53 19.44 2.28
CA ASP A 124 18.70 20.08 2.86
C ASP A 124 19.92 19.16 2.75
N ALA A 125 20.77 19.52 1.79
CA ALA A 125 22.10 18.99 1.52
C ALA A 125 23.10 19.35 2.64
N SER A 126 22.75 19.14 3.90
CA SER A 126 23.69 19.19 5.02
C SER A 126 24.24 17.79 5.28
N GLY A 127 25.21 17.38 4.45
CA GLY A 127 26.42 16.62 4.80
C GLY A 127 26.35 15.30 5.59
N GLU A 128 25.20 14.84 6.05
CA GLU A 128 25.03 13.56 6.75
C GLU A 128 24.22 12.63 5.85
N PRO A 129 24.68 11.39 5.56
CA PRO A 129 23.95 10.43 4.74
C PRO A 129 22.79 9.84 5.54
N LEU A 130 21.88 10.69 6.01
CA LEU A 130 20.61 10.29 6.59
C LEU A 130 19.68 9.89 5.45
N LEU A 131 19.88 8.64 5.04
CA LEU A 131 18.86 7.76 4.49
C LEU A 131 18.14 8.37 3.28
N LYS A 132 18.74 8.15 2.08
CA LYS A 132 17.98 8.07 0.82
C LYS A 132 16.63 7.42 1.12
N SER A 133 15.58 8.17 0.82
CA SER A 133 14.18 7.92 1.18
C SER A 133 13.66 6.63 0.54
N ASN A 134 14.14 5.48 1.01
CA ASN A 134 13.52 4.21 0.70
C ASN A 134 12.15 4.21 1.36
N MET A 135 11.11 3.93 0.56
CA MET A 135 9.71 3.77 0.96
C MET A 135 9.52 2.78 2.14
N PHE A 136 10.56 1.98 2.44
CA PHE A 136 10.66 1.02 3.54
C PHE A 136 12.04 1.04 4.24
N SER A 137 12.72 2.20 4.31
CA SER A 137 14.13 2.27 4.75
C SER A 137 14.36 1.63 6.13
N LEU A 138 14.96 0.45 6.10
CA LEU A 138 15.47 -0.31 7.23
C LEU A 138 17.00 -0.15 7.24
N GLY A 139 17.47 1.02 7.67
CA GLY A 139 18.90 1.32 7.77
C GLY A 139 19.29 1.84 9.17
N GLY A 140 20.39 1.30 9.72
CA GLY A 140 21.04 1.79 10.94
C GLY A 140 20.40 1.32 12.26
N THR A 141 20.75 1.98 13.37
CA THR A 141 20.29 1.70 14.75
C THR A 141 18.76 1.69 14.92
N LYS A 142 18.01 2.29 13.98
CA LYS A 142 16.54 2.21 13.87
C LYS A 142 16.03 0.85 13.35
N PHE A 143 16.86 0.04 12.68
CA PHE A 143 16.56 -1.34 12.29
C PHE A 143 16.26 -2.20 13.52
N PHE A 144 17.13 -2.20 14.53
CA PHE A 144 16.90 -2.98 15.76
C PHE A 144 15.64 -2.52 16.50
N GLY A 145 15.37 -1.22 16.56
CA GLY A 145 14.14 -0.68 17.14
C GLY A 145 12.87 -1.02 16.32
N ALA A 146 12.97 -1.01 14.99
CA ALA A 146 11.88 -1.39 14.09
C ALA A 146 11.64 -2.90 14.07
N VAL A 147 12.69 -3.71 14.19
CA VAL A 147 12.64 -5.17 14.36
C VAL A 147 11.97 -5.51 15.69
N ASN A 148 12.34 -4.86 16.79
CA ASN A 148 11.72 -5.10 18.10
C ASN A 148 10.22 -4.69 18.12
N ARG A 149 9.88 -3.57 17.47
CA ARG A 149 8.46 -3.19 17.24
C ARG A 149 7.74 -4.16 16.29
N SER A 150 8.42 -4.67 15.26
CA SER A 150 7.88 -5.62 14.29
C SER A 150 7.59 -6.99 14.90
N ILE A 151 8.46 -7.45 15.82
CA ILE A 151 8.27 -8.68 16.59
C ILE A 151 7.01 -8.56 17.46
N ASN A 152 6.79 -7.39 18.07
CA ASN A 152 5.63 -7.12 18.92
C ASN A 152 4.31 -6.88 18.16
N LEU A 153 4.35 -6.39 16.91
CA LEU A 153 3.14 -6.04 16.14
C LEU A 153 2.69 -7.11 15.13
N GLY A 154 3.53 -8.06 14.74
CA GLY A 154 3.15 -9.03 13.69
C GLY A 154 4.01 -10.29 13.53
N GLY A 155 4.95 -10.56 14.46
CA GLY A 155 5.81 -11.74 14.41
C GLY A 155 6.85 -11.74 13.26
N GLN A 156 7.69 -12.78 13.22
CA GLN A 156 8.85 -12.89 12.30
C GLN A 156 8.48 -12.89 10.81
N SER A 157 7.27 -13.28 10.44
CA SER A 157 6.79 -13.26 9.06
C SER A 157 6.62 -11.85 8.50
N ALA A 158 6.13 -10.90 9.31
CA ALA A 158 6.00 -9.49 8.93
C ALA A 158 7.36 -8.85 8.59
N LEU A 159 8.42 -9.32 9.24
CA LEU A 159 9.79 -8.87 9.01
C LEU A 159 10.32 -9.36 7.65
N ALA A 160 10.06 -10.63 7.28
CA ALA A 160 10.49 -11.18 5.99
C ALA A 160 9.89 -10.43 4.80
N LEU A 161 8.58 -10.12 4.83
CA LEU A 161 7.96 -9.33 3.76
C LEU A 161 8.41 -7.87 3.76
N ARG A 162 8.69 -7.28 4.93
CA ARG A 162 9.30 -5.94 5.02
C ARG A 162 10.69 -5.90 4.41
N LEU A 163 11.53 -6.91 4.66
CA LEU A 163 12.83 -7.07 4.02
C LEU A 163 12.69 -7.25 2.51
N LEU A 164 11.76 -8.09 2.06
CA LEU A 164 11.48 -8.28 0.63
C LEU A 164 11.14 -6.94 -0.05
N LEU A 165 10.20 -6.19 0.53
CA LEU A 165 9.80 -4.90 -0.02
C LEU A 165 10.88 -3.84 0.09
N ALA A 166 11.72 -3.88 1.13
CA ALA A 166 12.90 -3.03 1.23
C ALA A 166 13.92 -3.34 0.12
N VAL A 167 14.14 -4.62 -0.20
CA VAL A 167 15.00 -5.05 -1.33
C VAL A 167 14.40 -4.66 -2.68
N PHE A 168 13.09 -4.81 -2.87
CA PHE A 168 12.45 -4.34 -4.11
C PHE A 168 12.49 -2.82 -4.23
N SER A 169 12.26 -2.10 -3.13
CA SER A 169 12.28 -0.64 -3.15
C SER A 169 13.67 -0.08 -3.34
N SER A 170 14.71 -0.73 -2.82
CA SER A 170 16.10 -0.33 -3.07
C SER A 170 16.48 -0.52 -4.54
N LYS A 171 15.98 -1.57 -5.21
CA LYS A 171 16.19 -1.78 -6.66
C LYS A 171 15.46 -0.75 -7.53
N ILE A 172 14.25 -0.31 -7.13
CA ILE A 172 13.54 0.79 -7.82
C ILE A 172 14.27 2.12 -7.57
N SER A 173 14.73 2.35 -6.33
CA SER A 173 15.39 3.59 -5.94
C SER A 173 16.81 3.74 -6.49
N SER A 174 17.54 2.66 -6.78
CA SER A 174 18.92 2.74 -7.28
C SER A 174 19.01 3.27 -8.71
N GLY A 175 17.94 3.19 -9.49
CA GLY A 175 17.85 3.73 -10.85
C GLY A 175 17.36 5.19 -10.92
N ALA A 176 16.73 5.68 -9.86
CA ALA A 176 16.16 7.02 -9.82
C ALA A 176 17.10 7.99 -9.09
N ASN A 177 17.68 8.94 -9.81
CA ASN A 177 18.56 9.96 -9.24
C ASN A 177 17.76 11.09 -8.54
N ARG A 178 16.54 10.83 -8.06
CA ARG A 178 15.62 11.84 -7.51
C ARG A 178 14.95 11.40 -6.21
N PRO A 179 14.66 12.34 -5.30
CA PRO A 179 13.98 12.03 -4.04
C PRO A 179 12.53 11.63 -4.31
N PHE A 180 12.12 10.48 -3.75
CA PHE A 180 10.72 10.05 -3.82
C PHE A 180 9.80 11.01 -3.07
N GLY A 181 8.57 11.14 -3.56
CA GLY A 181 7.47 11.81 -2.87
C GLY A 181 7.41 13.33 -3.06
N GLU A 182 8.06 13.88 -4.09
CA GLU A 182 7.92 15.30 -4.48
C GLU A 182 6.45 15.65 -4.74
N GLU A 183 5.70 14.75 -5.37
CA GLU A 183 4.27 14.89 -5.63
C GLU A 183 3.45 15.02 -4.34
N PHE A 184 3.82 14.31 -3.28
CA PHE A 184 3.14 14.39 -1.98
C PHE A 184 3.53 15.63 -1.20
N ARG A 185 4.78 16.12 -1.34
CA ARG A 185 5.21 17.40 -0.78
C ARG A 185 4.47 18.56 -1.46
N ALA A 186 4.36 18.53 -2.79
CA ALA A 186 3.59 19.50 -3.55
C ALA A 186 2.11 19.46 -3.15
N ALA A 187 1.52 18.27 -3.03
CA ALA A 187 0.14 18.09 -2.57
C ALA A 187 -0.07 18.75 -1.20
N ARG A 188 0.82 18.47 -0.24
CA ARG A 188 0.75 19.07 1.09
C ARG A 188 0.85 20.60 1.05
N ARG A 189 1.91 21.14 0.42
CA ARG A 189 2.16 22.59 0.33
C ARG A 189 0.95 23.31 -0.26
N VAL A 190 0.48 22.84 -1.41
CA VAL A 190 -0.63 23.49 -2.13
C VAL A 190 -1.95 23.32 -1.39
N SER A 191 -2.16 22.20 -0.69
CA SER A 191 -3.34 22.02 0.18
C SER A 191 -3.36 23.05 1.32
N GLU A 192 -2.21 23.27 1.98
CA GLU A 192 -2.06 24.29 3.01
C GLU A 192 -2.31 25.69 2.43
N ASP A 193 -1.77 26.01 1.26
CA ASP A 193 -1.96 27.32 0.58
C ASP A 193 -3.42 27.63 0.26
N ILE A 194 -4.17 26.64 -0.24
CA ILE A 194 -5.56 26.83 -0.69
C ILE A 194 -6.59 26.61 0.44
N GLY A 195 -6.14 26.19 1.61
CA GLY A 195 -6.99 25.87 2.77
C GLY A 195 -7.71 24.53 2.67
N ALA A 196 -7.23 23.60 1.82
CA ALA A 196 -7.80 22.27 1.68
C ALA A 196 -7.30 21.32 2.79
N GLN A 197 -8.17 20.44 3.27
CA GLN A 197 -7.77 19.44 4.25
C GLN A 197 -7.00 18.29 3.59
N LEU A 198 -5.75 18.10 3.99
CA LEU A 198 -4.93 16.96 3.58
C LEU A 198 -5.32 15.68 4.34
N VAL A 199 -5.50 14.57 3.62
CA VAL A 199 -5.97 13.28 4.15
C VAL A 199 -5.04 12.16 3.68
N LEU A 200 -4.60 11.32 4.62
CA LEU A 200 -3.85 10.10 4.33
C LEU A 200 -4.82 9.01 3.88
N GLY A 201 -4.84 8.74 2.57
CA GLY A 201 -5.87 7.93 1.92
C GLY A 201 -5.56 6.44 1.79
N ASP A 202 -4.34 6.01 2.09
CA ASP A 202 -3.91 4.62 1.89
C ASP A 202 -3.94 3.79 3.17
N ARG A 203 -4.06 2.47 3.01
CA ARG A 203 -4.18 1.51 4.09
C ARG A 203 -2.87 1.46 4.91
N PRO A 204 -2.94 1.32 6.25
CA PRO A 204 -1.76 1.03 7.06
C PRO A 204 -0.95 -0.13 6.47
N ILE A 205 0.34 0.11 6.23
CA ILE A 205 1.20 -0.85 5.55
C ILE A 205 1.33 -2.14 6.38
N GLU A 206 1.26 -2.04 7.70
CA GLU A 206 1.32 -3.17 8.62
C GLU A 206 0.21 -4.18 8.32
N ILE A 207 -1.02 -3.70 8.12
CA ILE A 207 -2.19 -4.52 7.78
C ILE A 207 -2.05 -5.12 6.38
N THR A 208 -1.59 -4.30 5.43
CA THR A 208 -1.33 -4.76 4.05
C THR A 208 -0.36 -5.93 4.03
N LEU A 209 0.75 -5.83 4.78
CA LEU A 209 1.79 -6.85 4.84
C LEU A 209 1.32 -8.10 5.57
N GLU A 210 0.58 -7.93 6.67
CA GLU A 210 0.02 -9.06 7.40
C GLU A 210 -0.93 -9.87 6.53
N ARG A 211 -1.82 -9.20 5.78
CA ARG A 211 -2.78 -9.84 4.87
C ARG A 211 -2.08 -10.50 3.68
N ALA A 212 -1.05 -9.85 3.13
CA ALA A 212 -0.18 -10.41 2.11
C ALA A 212 0.50 -11.71 2.56
N LEU A 213 1.02 -11.77 3.78
CA LEU A 213 1.61 -13.01 4.31
C LEU A 213 0.59 -14.10 4.55
N LYS A 214 -0.61 -13.73 5.01
CA LYS A 214 -1.71 -14.67 5.24
C LYS A 214 -2.26 -15.23 3.92
N SER A 215 -2.22 -14.48 2.82
CA SER A 215 -2.72 -14.93 1.51
C SER A 215 -1.79 -15.90 0.81
N LEU A 216 -0.48 -15.89 1.11
CA LEU A 216 0.47 -16.83 0.51
C LEU A 216 0.17 -18.28 0.90
N SER A 217 0.20 -19.17 -0.09
CA SER A 217 0.23 -20.62 0.11
C SER A 217 1.53 -21.07 0.81
N TRP A 218 1.55 -22.29 1.35
CA TRP A 218 2.76 -22.84 1.97
C TRP A 218 3.94 -22.93 0.98
N ASP A 219 3.66 -23.23 -0.28
CA ASP A 219 4.68 -23.29 -1.34
C ASP A 219 5.22 -21.91 -1.69
N GLU A 220 4.37 -20.90 -1.80
CA GLU A 220 4.81 -19.52 -2.02
C GLU A 220 5.58 -18.98 -0.82
N LYS A 221 5.18 -19.32 0.42
CA LYS A 221 5.91 -18.95 1.64
C LYS A 221 7.31 -19.54 1.67
N THR A 222 7.47 -20.82 1.36
CA THR A 222 8.79 -21.47 1.35
C THR A 222 9.67 -20.90 0.24
N LYS A 223 9.13 -20.69 -0.97
CA LYS A 223 9.84 -20.02 -2.07
C LYS A 223 10.31 -18.61 -1.69
N LEU A 224 9.44 -17.84 -1.03
CA LEU A 224 9.77 -16.49 -0.57
C LEU A 224 10.92 -16.51 0.43
N VAL A 225 10.86 -17.40 1.42
CA VAL A 225 11.90 -17.56 2.43
C VAL A 225 13.23 -17.97 1.77
N ILE A 226 13.22 -18.97 0.89
CA ILE A 226 14.42 -19.41 0.16
C ILE A 226 15.00 -18.27 -0.68
N SER A 227 14.15 -17.50 -1.37
CA SER A 227 14.57 -16.35 -2.17
C SER A 227 15.22 -15.25 -1.32
N LEU A 228 14.70 -14.99 -0.12
CA LEU A 228 15.27 -14.04 0.83
C LEU A 228 16.61 -14.55 1.38
N PHE A 229 16.68 -15.81 1.81
CA PHE A 229 17.91 -16.43 2.28
C PHE A 229 18.98 -16.39 1.20
N ARG A 230 18.64 -16.76 -0.04
CA ARG A 230 19.55 -16.66 -1.20
C ARG A 230 19.97 -15.21 -1.44
N GLY A 231 19.05 -14.25 -1.36
CA GLY A 231 19.39 -12.83 -1.54
C GLY A 231 20.36 -12.29 -0.48
N ILE A 232 20.22 -12.74 0.77
CA ILE A 232 21.09 -12.35 1.89
C ILE A 232 22.44 -13.09 1.83
N THR A 233 22.48 -14.37 1.46
CA THR A 233 23.74 -15.12 1.36
C THR A 233 24.53 -14.81 0.09
N SER A 234 23.86 -14.36 -0.99
CA SER A 234 24.53 -13.96 -2.23
C SER A 234 25.20 -12.59 -2.15
N THR A 235 25.12 -11.87 -1.02
CA THR A 235 25.81 -10.58 -0.85
C THR A 235 27.35 -10.70 -0.87
N THR A 236 27.92 -11.90 -0.92
CA THR A 236 29.36 -12.14 -1.09
C THR A 236 29.81 -12.15 -2.55
N HIS A 237 28.91 -12.34 -3.52
CA HIS A 237 29.21 -12.22 -4.96
C HIS A 237 27.93 -11.82 -5.72
N MET A 238 27.56 -10.55 -5.69
CA MET A 238 26.61 -10.02 -6.67
C MET A 238 27.42 -9.42 -7.83
N PRO A 239 27.19 -9.85 -9.09
CA PRO A 239 27.60 -9.05 -10.24
C PRO A 239 26.86 -7.72 -10.18
N ASP A 240 27.53 -6.69 -10.69
CA ASP A 240 27.16 -5.28 -10.70
C ASP A 240 25.90 -4.98 -11.55
N GLU A 241 24.78 -5.68 -11.32
CA GLU A 241 23.50 -5.38 -11.95
C GLU A 241 22.81 -4.22 -11.23
N LYS A 242 23.37 -3.02 -11.39
CA LYS A 242 22.71 -1.74 -11.19
C LYS A 242 21.75 -1.41 -12.35
N ALA A 243 21.06 -2.41 -12.91
CA ALA A 243 20.03 -2.18 -13.90
C ALA A 243 18.80 -1.62 -13.18
N ALA A 244 18.42 -0.38 -13.48
CA ALA A 244 17.16 0.20 -13.05
C ALA A 244 16.02 -0.68 -13.58
N VAL A 245 15.42 -1.50 -12.71
CA VAL A 245 14.29 -2.34 -13.11
C VAL A 245 13.03 -1.47 -13.10
N SER A 246 12.30 -1.44 -14.22
CA SER A 246 11.03 -0.72 -14.31
C SER A 246 10.04 -1.25 -13.26
N PRO A 247 9.25 -0.38 -12.58
CA PRO A 247 8.18 -0.81 -11.69
C PRO A 247 7.21 -1.81 -12.33
N TYR A 248 7.01 -1.74 -13.65
CA TYR A 248 6.19 -2.67 -14.41
C TYR A 248 6.79 -4.08 -14.49
N GLU A 249 8.10 -4.21 -14.70
CA GLU A 249 8.76 -5.53 -14.75
C GLU A 249 8.79 -6.19 -13.36
N LEU A 250 8.94 -5.40 -12.30
CA LEU A 250 8.82 -5.90 -10.93
C LEU A 250 7.40 -6.35 -10.62
N TYR A 251 6.40 -5.60 -11.08
CA TYR A 251 5.00 -5.98 -10.97
C TYR A 251 4.72 -7.31 -11.69
N GLU A 252 5.18 -7.49 -12.93
CA GLU A 252 4.99 -8.75 -13.66
C GLU A 252 5.68 -9.93 -12.96
N LYS A 253 6.91 -9.72 -12.46
CA LYS A 253 7.63 -10.74 -11.69
C LYS A 253 6.90 -11.11 -10.40
N LEU A 254 6.34 -10.13 -9.69
CA LEU A 254 5.53 -10.38 -8.48
C LEU A 254 4.22 -11.09 -8.82
N SER A 255 3.53 -10.64 -9.86
CA SER A 255 2.27 -11.22 -10.36
C SER A 255 2.42 -12.69 -10.75
N SER A 256 3.48 -13.00 -11.51
CA SER A 256 3.76 -14.37 -11.96
C SER A 256 4.27 -15.28 -10.86
N SER A 257 5.15 -14.78 -9.99
CA SER A 257 5.80 -15.61 -8.96
C SER A 257 4.94 -15.79 -7.70
N TYR A 258 4.10 -14.81 -7.39
CA TYR A 258 3.30 -14.73 -6.17
C TYR A 258 1.91 -14.11 -6.43
N PRO A 259 1.07 -14.75 -7.26
CA PRO A 259 -0.25 -14.21 -7.62
C PRO A 259 -1.13 -13.93 -6.39
N SER A 260 -0.98 -14.73 -5.32
CA SER A 260 -1.68 -14.54 -4.05
C SER A 260 -1.40 -13.20 -3.37
N LEU A 261 -0.30 -12.51 -3.73
CA LEU A 261 0.04 -11.19 -3.19
C LEU A 261 -0.70 -10.04 -3.86
N LEU A 262 -1.17 -10.21 -5.10
CA LEU A 262 -1.81 -9.12 -5.86
C LEU A 262 -3.07 -8.61 -5.16
N GLN A 263 -3.88 -9.53 -4.66
CA GLN A 263 -5.12 -9.20 -3.97
C GLN A 263 -4.88 -8.25 -2.78
N PRO A 264 -4.06 -8.61 -1.77
CA PRO A 264 -3.80 -7.72 -0.65
C PRO A 264 -2.88 -6.54 -0.98
N LEU A 265 -1.88 -6.68 -1.86
CA LEU A 265 -0.93 -5.59 -2.12
C LEU A 265 -1.48 -4.51 -3.07
N ILE A 266 -2.55 -4.79 -3.82
CA ILE A 266 -3.05 -3.90 -4.87
C ILE A 266 -4.55 -3.73 -4.74
N HIS A 267 -5.34 -4.76 -5.04
CA HIS A 267 -6.79 -4.63 -5.13
C HIS A 267 -7.44 -4.19 -3.80
N GLU A 268 -6.96 -4.71 -2.67
CA GLU A 268 -7.43 -4.26 -1.36
C GLU A 268 -7.01 -2.83 -1.02
N ARG A 269 -5.86 -2.36 -1.51
CA ARG A 269 -5.44 -0.96 -1.37
C ARG A 269 -6.28 -0.05 -2.26
N ASP A 270 -6.58 -0.46 -3.49
CA ASP A 270 -7.45 0.27 -4.41
C ASP A 270 -8.83 0.51 -3.78
N MET A 271 -9.42 -0.55 -3.20
CA MET A 271 -10.68 -0.44 -2.47
C MET A 271 -10.56 0.47 -1.24
N PHE A 272 -9.44 0.42 -0.52
CA PHE A 272 -9.22 1.30 0.63
C PHE A 272 -9.12 2.77 0.20
N MET A 273 -8.38 3.06 -0.87
CA MET A 273 -8.26 4.42 -1.41
C MET A 273 -9.60 4.94 -1.95
N ALA A 274 -10.35 4.12 -2.69
CA ALA A 274 -11.70 4.47 -3.13
C ALA A 274 -12.62 4.76 -1.95
N TRP A 275 -12.56 3.95 -0.89
CA TRP A 275 -13.30 4.20 0.34
C TRP A 275 -12.84 5.51 1.02
N SER A 276 -11.54 5.81 1.04
CA SER A 276 -11.00 7.04 1.62
C SER A 276 -11.48 8.29 0.89
N LEU A 277 -11.51 8.24 -0.45
CA LEU A 277 -11.97 9.33 -1.33
C LEU A 277 -13.47 9.60 -1.21
N LYS A 278 -14.28 8.56 -0.96
CA LYS A 278 -15.74 8.65 -1.03
C LYS A 278 -16.44 8.66 0.33
N ARG A 279 -15.87 8.01 1.35
CA ARG A 279 -16.58 7.61 2.58
C ARG A 279 -15.83 7.81 3.89
N SER A 280 -14.59 8.32 3.84
CA SER A 280 -13.86 8.66 5.07
C SER A 280 -14.54 9.82 5.80
N LYS A 281 -14.30 9.93 7.11
CA LYS A 281 -14.86 11.04 7.91
C LYS A 281 -14.38 12.41 7.41
N ALA A 282 -13.18 12.47 6.84
CA ALA A 282 -12.59 13.71 6.37
C ALA A 282 -13.29 14.28 5.12
N VAL A 283 -13.83 13.42 4.25
CA VAL A 283 -14.50 13.83 3.00
C VAL A 283 -16.03 13.90 3.13
N ASN A 284 -16.56 13.73 4.35
CA ASN A 284 -18.00 13.76 4.58
C ASN A 284 -18.54 15.18 4.36
N LYS A 285 -19.58 15.32 3.52
CA LYS A 285 -20.19 16.61 3.13
C LYS A 285 -19.27 17.53 2.32
N SER A 286 -18.18 17.01 1.78
CA SER A 286 -17.30 17.76 0.88
C SER A 286 -17.95 17.90 -0.49
N LYS A 287 -17.77 19.03 -1.17
CA LYS A 287 -18.19 19.18 -2.57
C LYS A 287 -17.19 18.49 -3.48
N THR A 288 -15.91 18.83 -3.31
CA THR A 288 -14.86 18.39 -4.22
C THR A 288 -13.71 17.76 -3.47
N VAL A 289 -13.35 16.55 -3.86
CA VAL A 289 -12.20 15.79 -3.34
C VAL A 289 -11.22 15.53 -4.46
N VAL A 290 -9.93 15.75 -4.25
CA VAL A 290 -8.86 15.37 -5.19
C VAL A 290 -8.00 14.26 -4.57
N GLY A 291 -7.89 13.13 -5.27
CA GLY A 291 -6.97 12.04 -4.95
C GLY A 291 -5.66 12.17 -5.71
N VAL A 292 -4.52 12.19 -5.01
CA VAL A 292 -3.18 12.08 -5.61
C VAL A 292 -2.68 10.66 -5.41
N ILE A 293 -2.76 9.86 -6.48
CA ILE A 293 -2.61 8.40 -6.44
C ILE A 293 -1.63 7.97 -7.53
N GLY A 294 -0.83 6.93 -7.30
CA GLY A 294 0.05 6.36 -8.31
C GLY A 294 -0.72 5.83 -9.53
N LYS A 295 -0.20 6.03 -10.74
CA LYS A 295 -0.85 5.60 -12.01
C LYS A 295 -1.26 4.12 -12.02
N GLY A 296 -0.53 3.25 -11.33
CA GLY A 296 -0.84 1.81 -11.23
C GLY A 296 -2.14 1.48 -10.49
N HIS A 297 -2.61 2.38 -9.62
CA HIS A 297 -3.82 2.17 -8.82
C HIS A 297 -5.08 2.78 -9.45
N MET A 298 -4.93 3.64 -10.48
CA MET A 298 -6.02 4.37 -11.14
C MET A 298 -7.18 3.46 -11.57
N ASN A 299 -6.88 2.35 -12.24
CA ASN A 299 -7.92 1.47 -12.78
C ASN A 299 -8.75 0.83 -11.66
N GLY A 300 -8.09 0.32 -10.62
CA GLY A 300 -8.76 -0.31 -9.49
C GLY A 300 -9.55 0.68 -8.62
N VAL A 301 -9.01 1.88 -8.39
CA VAL A 301 -9.69 2.91 -7.59
C VAL A 301 -10.93 3.42 -8.31
N VAL A 302 -10.84 3.76 -9.60
CA VAL A 302 -12.00 4.22 -10.38
C VAL A 302 -13.05 3.11 -10.48
N TYR A 303 -12.63 1.86 -10.72
CA TYR A 303 -13.53 0.71 -10.71
C TYR A 303 -14.27 0.58 -9.37
N ALA A 304 -13.56 0.66 -8.24
CA ALA A 304 -14.15 0.54 -6.92
C ALA A 304 -15.09 1.71 -6.59
N LEU A 305 -14.80 2.94 -7.01
CA LEU A 305 -15.68 4.09 -6.81
C LEU A 305 -17.04 3.92 -7.50
N ILE A 306 -17.02 3.42 -8.74
CA ILE A 306 -18.21 3.26 -9.60
C ILE A 306 -18.98 1.97 -9.25
N SER A 307 -18.26 0.88 -8.94
CA SER A 307 -18.87 -0.44 -8.76
C SER A 307 -19.38 -0.68 -7.35
N ASP A 308 -18.87 0.04 -6.34
CA ASP A 308 -19.32 -0.07 -4.96
C ASP A 308 -20.78 0.41 -4.77
N GLN A 309 -21.67 -0.55 -4.53
CA GLN A 309 -23.09 -0.33 -4.29
C GLN A 309 -23.45 -0.12 -2.80
N GLY A 310 -22.46 0.08 -1.92
CA GLY A 310 -22.72 0.29 -0.50
C GLY A 310 -22.05 -0.68 0.46
N ASP A 311 -21.46 -1.75 -0.07
CA ASP A 311 -20.93 -2.85 0.75
C ASP A 311 -19.48 -2.65 1.17
N LEU A 312 -18.77 -1.66 0.61
CA LEU A 312 -17.44 -1.30 1.08
C LEU A 312 -17.49 -0.69 2.50
N ARG A 313 -17.24 -1.51 3.52
CA ARG A 313 -17.08 -1.09 4.91
C ARG A 313 -15.60 -0.98 5.28
N PHE A 314 -15.29 0.00 6.13
CA PHE A 314 -13.93 0.19 6.66
C PHE A 314 -13.38 -1.08 7.33
N ARG A 315 -14.24 -1.78 8.09
CA ARG A 315 -13.88 -3.00 8.81
C ARG A 315 -13.39 -4.11 7.88
N ASP A 316 -13.93 -4.19 6.67
CA ASP A 316 -13.55 -5.25 5.74
C ASP A 316 -12.16 -4.97 5.15
N LEU A 317 -11.82 -3.69 4.99
CA LEU A 317 -10.53 -3.25 4.43
C LEU A 317 -9.36 -3.36 5.43
N VAL A 318 -9.66 -3.17 6.72
CA VAL A 318 -8.68 -3.16 7.83
C VAL A 318 -8.62 -4.51 8.55
N GLY A 319 -9.68 -5.32 8.45
CA GLY A 319 -9.83 -6.57 9.19
C GLY A 319 -10.44 -6.35 10.58
N ARG A 320 -10.86 -7.44 11.23
CA ARG A 320 -11.13 -7.42 12.68
C ARG A 320 -9.78 -7.48 13.39
N GLU A 321 -9.58 -6.67 14.43
CA GLU A 321 -8.68 -7.09 15.49
C GLU A 321 -9.20 -8.45 15.95
N SER A 322 -8.41 -9.50 15.73
CA SER A 322 -8.73 -10.79 16.31
C SER A 322 -8.84 -10.55 17.81
N SER A 323 -10.04 -10.74 18.36
CA SER A 323 -10.22 -10.97 19.79
C SER A 323 -9.59 -12.34 20.09
N GLU A 324 -8.28 -12.45 19.88
CA GLU A 324 -7.51 -13.50 20.50
C GLU A 324 -7.49 -13.13 21.97
N THR A 325 -8.22 -13.90 22.76
CA THR A 325 -8.07 -13.88 24.22
C THR A 325 -6.59 -13.99 24.54
N TRP A 326 -6.07 -13.13 25.42
CA TRP A 326 -4.66 -13.11 25.84
C TRP A 326 -4.05 -14.52 26.06
N ALA A 327 -4.84 -15.45 26.59
CA ALA A 327 -4.46 -16.85 26.77
C ALA A 327 -4.05 -17.58 25.47
N SER A 328 -4.76 -17.39 24.35
CA SER A 328 -4.42 -18.06 23.09
C SER A 328 -3.13 -17.51 22.48
N SER A 329 -2.87 -16.21 22.65
CA SER A 329 -1.62 -15.60 22.18
C SER A 329 -0.42 -16.05 23.02
N VAL A 330 -0.59 -16.21 24.35
CA VAL A 330 0.45 -16.77 25.23
C VAL A 330 0.77 -18.22 24.87
N VAL A 331 -0.24 -19.06 24.67
CA VAL A 331 -0.04 -20.48 24.31
C VAL A 331 0.64 -20.61 22.95
N LYS A 332 0.22 -19.84 21.94
CA LYS A 332 0.90 -19.82 20.63
C LYS A 332 2.33 -19.31 20.73
N GLY A 333 2.58 -18.30 21.57
CA GLY A 333 3.93 -17.80 21.86
C GLY A 333 4.81 -18.89 22.46
N LEU A 334 4.32 -19.59 23.49
CA LEU A 334 5.04 -20.66 24.17
C LEU A 334 5.39 -21.82 23.23
N VAL A 335 4.42 -22.26 22.42
CA VAL A 335 4.64 -23.33 21.43
C VAL A 335 5.68 -22.90 20.39
N ARG A 336 5.56 -21.68 19.85
CA ARG A 336 6.53 -21.13 18.89
C ARG A 336 7.93 -21.07 19.48
N ASP A 337 8.07 -20.52 20.68
CA ASP A 337 9.37 -20.31 21.32
C ASP A 337 10.00 -21.66 21.69
N THR A 338 9.19 -22.67 22.03
CA THR A 338 9.66 -24.06 22.24
C THR A 338 10.21 -24.67 20.96
N VAL A 339 9.51 -24.50 19.81
CA VAL A 339 9.96 -25.02 18.51
C VAL A 339 11.26 -24.34 18.07
N ILE A 340 11.36 -23.02 18.24
CA ILE A 340 12.59 -22.27 17.93
C ILE A 340 13.73 -22.74 18.83
N GLY A 341 13.48 -22.92 20.13
CA GLY A 341 14.46 -23.44 21.09
C GLY A 341 14.98 -24.82 20.67
N LEU A 342 14.10 -25.74 20.30
CA LEU A 342 14.49 -27.07 19.81
C LEU A 342 15.29 -27.02 18.51
N ALA A 343 14.93 -26.14 17.57
CA ALA A 343 15.66 -25.98 16.32
C ALA A 343 17.07 -25.40 16.54
N LEU A 344 17.21 -24.40 17.42
CA LEU A 344 18.51 -23.83 17.79
C LEU A 344 19.38 -24.83 18.54
N TRP A 345 18.78 -25.63 19.43
CA TRP A 345 19.50 -26.70 20.13
C TRP A 345 19.98 -27.77 19.16
N ALA A 346 19.13 -28.24 18.24
CA ALA A 346 19.52 -29.20 17.21
C ALA A 346 20.64 -28.65 16.30
N LEU A 347 20.58 -27.37 15.93
CA LEU A 347 21.64 -26.72 15.16
C LEU A 347 22.95 -26.63 15.95
N TYR A 348 22.88 -26.33 17.24
CA TYR A 348 24.05 -26.30 18.13
C TYR A 348 24.73 -27.68 18.23
N GLU A 349 23.96 -28.75 18.42
CA GLU A 349 24.47 -30.13 18.42
C GLU A 349 25.14 -30.49 17.09
N LEU A 350 24.55 -30.08 15.96
CA LEU A 350 25.11 -30.30 14.63
C LEU A 350 26.45 -29.58 14.43
N LEU A 351 26.56 -28.33 14.91
CA LEU A 351 27.79 -27.54 14.86
C LEU A 351 28.87 -28.09 15.81
N GLN A 352 28.49 -28.56 17.00
CA GLN A 352 29.38 -29.26 17.93
C GLN A 352 29.95 -30.54 17.29
N ALA A 353 29.09 -31.39 16.73
CA ALA A 353 29.50 -32.61 16.05
C ALA A 353 30.44 -32.33 14.86
N ALA A 354 30.16 -31.28 14.08
CA ALA A 354 31.02 -30.85 12.98
C ALA A 354 32.37 -30.29 13.47
N ALA A 355 32.39 -29.55 14.59
CA ALA A 355 33.62 -29.00 15.17
C ALA A 355 34.53 -30.09 15.76
N VAL A 356 33.97 -31.20 16.25
CA VAL A 356 34.73 -32.38 16.70
C VAL A 356 35.37 -33.10 15.51
N HIS A 357 34.72 -33.15 14.35
CA HIS A 357 35.27 -33.76 13.13
C HIS A 357 36.37 -32.94 12.42
N ILE A 358 36.53 -31.65 12.73
CA ILE A 358 37.58 -30.77 12.15
C ILE A 358 38.89 -30.82 12.97
N LYS A 359 38.87 -31.40 14.18
CA LYS A 359 40.03 -31.53 15.08
C LYS A 359 40.71 -32.92 15.05
N LEU A 360 40.24 -33.82 14.20
CA LEU A 360 40.88 -35.10 13.84
C LEU A 360 41.43 -34.99 12.42
#